data_AF-A0A2G8HW28-F1
#
_entry.id   AF-A0A2G8HW28-F1
#
_cell.length_a   1.000
_cell.length_b   1.000
_cell.length_c   1.000
_cell.angle_alpha   90.00
_cell.angle_beta   90.00
_cell.angle_gamma   90.00
#
_symmetry.space_group_name_H-M   'P 1'
#
loop_
_entity.id
_entity.type
_entity.pdbx_description
1 polymer ?
#
loop_
_entity_poly.entity_id
_entity_poly.type
_entity_poly.pdbx_seq_one_letter_code
_entity_poly.pdbx_strand_id
1 'polypeptide(L)'
;MSLEEKVLETLSFFNAMTLEQIYLDFDEDFLLEHKKYTYDDLMECLRNLEDQKKIKSSGVEKSKTWIRIYPKKSLLSKLLGFLK
;
A
#
# COMPACT_ATOMS: atom_id res chain seq x y z
N MET A 1 -5.11 -9.16 11.82
CA MET A 1 -4.98 -8.42 10.55
C MET A 1 -3.58 -8.63 10.02
N SER A 2 -3.39 -8.84 8.71
CA SER A 2 -2.04 -8.96 8.14
C SER A 2 -1.40 -7.58 7.94
N LEU A 3 -0.06 -7.53 7.89
CA LEU A 3 0.67 -6.28 7.61
C LEU A 3 0.26 -5.66 6.27
N GLU A 4 0.05 -6.48 5.24
CA GLU A 4 -0.42 -6.02 3.94
C GLU A 4 -1.78 -5.32 4.01
N GLU A 5 -2.74 -5.89 4.74
CA GLU A 5 -4.07 -5.31 4.91
C GLU A 5 -3.98 -3.97 5.64
N LYS A 6 -3.17 -3.90 6.70
CA LYS A 6 -2.99 -2.66 7.45
C LYS A 6 -2.33 -1.57 6.63
N VAL A 7 -1.27 -1.90 5.88
CA VAL A 7 -0.60 -0.96 4.97
C VAL A 7 -1.56 -0.44 3.90
N LEU A 8 -2.41 -1.29 3.34
CA LEU A 8 -3.41 -0.87 2.34
C LEU A 8 -4.51 0.00 2.95
N GLU A 9 -4.91 -0.27 4.20
CA GLU A 9 -5.86 0.56 4.94
C GLU A 9 -5.27 1.95 5.22
N THR A 10 -4.01 2.01 5.66
CA THR A 10 -3.29 3.24 5.99
C THR A 10 -2.98 4.08 4.74
N LEU A 11 -2.57 3.45 3.63
CA LEU A 11 -2.16 4.20 2.44
C LEU A 11 -3.34 4.91 1.76
N SER A 12 -3.21 6.23 1.65
CA SER A 12 -4.16 7.07 0.93
C SER A 12 -4.13 6.83 -0.58
N PHE A 13 -5.27 7.00 -1.23
CA PHE A 13 -5.40 7.04 -2.69
C PHE A 13 -5.05 8.40 -3.30
N PHE A 14 -5.00 9.45 -2.49
CA PHE A 14 -4.84 10.83 -2.95
C PHE A 14 -3.50 11.44 -2.56
N ASN A 15 -2.96 11.04 -1.42
CA ASN A 15 -1.71 11.58 -0.88
C ASN A 15 -0.64 10.50 -0.83
N ALA A 16 0.55 10.82 -1.33
CA ALA A 16 1.71 9.98 -1.16
C ALA A 16 2.24 10.14 0.27
N MET A 17 2.56 9.02 0.90
CA MET A 17 3.00 8.95 2.30
C MET A 17 4.43 8.44 2.39
N THR A 18 5.23 9.01 3.29
CA THR A 18 6.55 8.46 3.62
C THR A 18 6.41 7.25 4.52
N LEU A 19 7.49 6.49 4.66
CA LEU A 19 7.52 5.32 5.53
C LEU A 19 7.19 5.68 6.99
N GLU A 20 7.72 6.81 7.47
CA GLU A 20 7.48 7.30 8.83
C GLU A 20 6.00 7.64 9.02
N GLN A 21 5.37 8.27 8.03
CA GLN A 21 3.93 8.58 8.08
C GLN A 21 3.09 7.30 8.13
N ILE A 22 3.43 6.30 7.30
CA ILE A 22 2.73 5.00 7.31
C ILE A 22 2.87 4.32 8.68
N TYR A 23 4.07 4.35 9.27
CA TYR A 23 4.32 3.75 10.58
C TYR A 23 3.60 4.48 11.72
N LEU A 24 3.54 5.82 11.67
CA LEU A 24 2.83 6.63 12.68
C LEU A 24 1.32 6.48 12.60
N ASP A 25 0.78 6.20 11.41
CA ASP A 25 -0.64 5.95 11.19
C ASP A 25 -1.05 4.50 11.53
N PHE A 26 -0.13 3.67 12.03
CA PHE A 26 -0.50 2.37 12.60
C PHE A 26 -1.08 2.55 14.00
N ASP A 27 -2.22 1.89 14.25
CA ASP A 27 -2.85 1.90 15.56
C ASP A 27 -1.94 1.25 16.61
N GLU A 28 -1.95 1.81 17.83
CA GLU A 28 -1.17 1.31 18.96
C GLU A 28 -1.46 -0.17 19.23
N ASP A 29 -2.72 -0.58 19.13
CA ASP A 29 -3.16 -1.97 19.31
C ASP A 29 -2.50 -2.92 18.29
N PHE A 30 -2.35 -2.49 17.04
CA PHE A 30 -1.71 -3.30 15.99
C PHE A 30 -0.20 -3.46 16.23
N LEU A 31 0.47 -2.37 16.67
CA LEU A 31 1.89 -2.40 17.04
C LEU A 31 2.13 -3.28 18.28
N LEU A 32 1.19 -3.29 19.23
CA LEU A 32 1.26 -4.09 20.44
C LEU A 32 1.02 -5.59 20.18
N GLU A 33 0.11 -5.94 19.28
CA GLU A 33 -0.09 -7.33 18.84
C GLU A 33 1.09 -7.85 18.01
N HIS A 34 1.77 -6.97 17.28
CA HIS A 34 2.83 -7.33 16.36
C HIS A 34 4.19 -6.66 16.65
N LYS A 35 4.62 -6.69 17.92
CA LYS A 35 5.91 -6.15 18.40
C LYS A 35 7.16 -6.64 17.68
N LYS A 36 7.05 -7.66 16.82
CA LYS A 36 8.15 -8.22 16.03
C LYS A 36 8.31 -7.60 14.66
N TYR A 37 7.36 -6.80 14.18
CA TYR A 37 7.51 -6.16 12.87
C TYR A 37 8.65 -5.15 12.93
N THR A 38 9.64 -5.41 12.10
CA THR A 38 10.79 -4.54 11.91
C THR A 38 10.54 -3.57 10.77
N TYR A 39 11.41 -2.57 10.69
CA TYR A 39 11.49 -1.68 9.53
C TYR A 39 11.61 -2.47 8.22
N ASP A 40 12.40 -3.55 8.23
CA ASP A 40 12.68 -4.36 7.05
C ASP A 40 11.41 -5.10 6.59
N ASP A 41 10.59 -5.59 7.51
CA ASP A 41 9.31 -6.26 7.19
C ASP A 41 8.32 -5.30 6.51
N LEU A 42 8.25 -4.04 6.99
CA LEU A 42 7.41 -3.01 6.38
C LEU A 42 7.91 -2.64 4.98
N MET A 43 9.22 -2.51 4.80
CA MET A 43 9.82 -2.24 3.50
C MET A 43 9.60 -3.39 2.51
N GLU A 44 9.75 -4.64 2.97
CA GLU A 44 9.46 -5.82 2.15
C GLU A 44 7.97 -5.87 1.76
N CYS A 45 7.07 -5.63 2.71
CA CYS A 45 5.64 -5.54 2.44
C CYS A 45 5.32 -4.47 1.38
N LEU A 46 5.91 -3.28 1.48
CA LEU A 46 5.71 -2.21 0.49
C LEU A 46 6.25 -2.60 -0.89
N ARG A 47 7.40 -3.28 -0.97
CA ARG A 47 7.93 -3.79 -2.24
C ARG A 47 7.00 -4.83 -2.86
N ASN A 48 6.50 -5.79 -2.07
CA ASN A 48 5.56 -6.80 -2.54
C ASN A 48 4.25 -6.19 -3.06
N LEU A 49 3.72 -5.19 -2.37
CA LEU A 49 2.52 -4.46 -2.81
C LEU A 49 2.76 -3.64 -4.09
N GLU A 50 3.96 -3.10 -4.27
CA GLU A 50 4.39 -2.39 -5.48
C GLU A 50 4.49 -3.36 -6.68
N ASP A 51 5.07 -4.54 -6.48
CA ASP A 51 5.15 -5.61 -7.49
C ASP A 51 3.76 -6.11 -7.89
N GLN A 52 2.84 -6.19 -6.93
CA GLN A 52 1.42 -6.51 -7.16
C GLN A 52 0.64 -5.34 -7.81
N LYS A 53 1.27 -4.18 -8.06
CA LYS A 53 0.66 -2.96 -8.62
C LYS A 53 -0.53 -2.45 -7.80
N LYS A 54 -0.56 -2.74 -6.51
CA LYS A 54 -1.56 -2.22 -5.56
C LYS A 54 -1.16 -0.84 -5.04
N ILE A 55 0.14 -0.56 -4.99
CA ILE A 55 0.69 0.73 -4.58
C ILE A 55 1.73 1.19 -5.61
N LYS A 56 1.98 2.50 -5.65
CA LYS A 56 3.01 3.12 -6.48
C LYS A 56 3.99 3.83 -5.57
N SER A 57 5.28 3.69 -5.82
CA SER A 57 6.26 4.55 -5.18
C SER A 57 6.72 5.73 -6.06
N SER A 58 7.19 6.79 -5.41
CA SER A 58 7.78 7.97 -6.05
C SER A 58 8.92 8.52 -5.19
N GLY A 59 9.95 9.10 -5.81
CA GLY A 59 11.09 9.70 -5.14
C GLY A 59 12.35 8.85 -5.14
N VAL A 60 13.38 9.36 -4.47
CA VAL A 60 14.70 8.73 -4.34
C VAL A 60 14.76 8.00 -2.99
N GLU A 61 15.53 6.92 -2.90
CA GLU A 61 15.65 5.96 -1.78
C GLU A 61 15.30 6.49 -0.36
N LYS A 62 15.88 7.61 0.08
CA LYS A 62 15.65 8.20 1.43
C LYS A 62 14.39 9.07 1.56
N SER A 63 13.83 9.53 0.45
CA SER A 63 12.59 10.30 0.36
C SER A 63 11.55 9.54 -0.45
N LYS A 64 11.60 8.20 -0.40
CA LYS A 64 10.65 7.35 -1.11
C LYS A 64 9.28 7.52 -0.45
N THR A 65 8.28 7.74 -1.29
CA THR A 65 6.89 7.91 -0.88
C THR A 65 6.05 6.86 -1.58
N TRP A 66 4.97 6.42 -0.94
CA TRP A 66 4.06 5.41 -1.47
C TRP A 66 2.63 5.94 -1.49
N ILE A 67 1.89 5.59 -2.53
CA ILE A 67 0.48 5.93 -2.70
C ILE A 67 -0.30 4.71 -3.16
N ARG A 68 -1.53 4.55 -2.68
CA ARG A 68 -2.39 3.44 -3.08
C ARG A 68 -2.91 3.66 -4.50
N ILE A 69 -2.87 2.61 -5.32
CA ILE A 69 -3.41 2.63 -6.68
C ILE A 69 -4.80 2.02 -6.66
N TYR A 70 -5.75 2.66 -7.35
CA TYR A 70 -7.05 2.07 -7.58
C TYR A 70 -6.94 0.78 -8.41
N PRO A 71 -7.67 -0.29 -8.04
CA PRO A 71 -7.74 -1.48 -8.87
C PRO A 71 -8.23 -1.08 -10.27
N LYS A 72 -7.44 -1.39 -11.30
CA LYS A 72 -7.82 -1.06 -12.68
C LYS A 72 -9.12 -1.79 -12.98
N LYS A 73 -10.16 -1.04 -13.37
CA LYS A 73 -11.39 -1.64 -13.91
C LYS A 73 -10.97 -2.55 -15.07
N SER A 74 -11.31 -3.83 -14.98
CA SER A 74 -10.99 -4.81 -16.03
C SER A 74 -11.52 -4.28 -17.36
N LEU A 75 -10.63 -4.08 -18.32
CA LEU A 75 -10.97 -3.61 -19.68
C LEU A 75 -12.03 -4.50 -20.35
N LEU A 76 -12.20 -5.73 -19.87
CA LEU A 76 -13.22 -6.68 -20.29
C LEU A 76 -14.65 -6.18 -20.03
N SER A 77 -14.88 -5.44 -18.95
CA SER A 77 -16.19 -4.84 -18.65
C SER A 77 -16.60 -3.75 -19.63
N LYS A 78 -15.63 -3.09 -20.30
CA LYS A 78 -15.91 -2.11 -21.36
C LYS A 78 -16.18 -2.76 -22.71
N LEU A 79 -15.49 -3.86 -23.03
CA LEU A 79 -15.69 -4.58 -24.30
C LEU A 79 -17.00 -5.38 -24.33
N LEU A 80 -17.41 -5.97 -23.20
CA LEU A 80 -18.70 -6.68 -23.11
C LEU A 80 -19.92 -5.74 -23.17
N GLY A 81 -19.76 -4.45 -22.92
CA GLY A 81 -20.83 -3.46 -23.09
C GLY A 81 -21.20 -3.17 -24.55
N PHE A 82 -20.31 -3.49 -25.50
CA PHE A 82 -20.54 -3.31 -26.93
C PHE A 82 -21.11 -4.56 -27.64
N LEU A 83 -21.27 -5.67 -26.90
CA LEU A 83 -21.85 -6.93 -27.39
C LEU A 83 -23.33 -7.09 -26.99
N LYS A 84 -23.99 -6.02 -26.54
CA LYS A 84 -25.42 -5.99 -26.23
C LYS A 84 -26.20 -5.29 -27.33
#